data_AF-A0A8S1M5J5-F1
#
_entry.id   AF-A0A8S1M5J5-F1
#
_cell.length_a   1.000
_cell.length_b   1.000
_cell.length_c   1.000
_cell.angle_alpha   90.00
_cell.angle_beta   90.00
_cell.angle_gamma   90.00
#
_symmetry.space_group_name_H-M   'P 1'
#
loop_
_entity.id
_entity.type
_entity.pdbx_description
1 polymer ?
#
loop_
_entity_poly.entity_id
_entity_poly.type
_entity_poly.pdbx_seq_one_letter_code
_entity_poly.pdbx_strand_id
1 'polypeptide(L)'
;MLQELKSQLHYLSENNKKNQQCIKDLFIQFQEIQVNYRNKNSIDKPKQDLFYKVRPEVINQILIFLDFITVQKFRLVSKRTNYIVLHLLPIIFQNQLYQIQNIENSIQEYVQNNPNSPQQEEIVKQAIDKSVNEVKQIKMQDIAILKTLHNPPMIVETIFQYLMILFDFNQESQKSWAQSQKLIQHQQFHQKLTNIDYESISDRQLHLLQPIKDIIGEQVRDVSIEAFKIYQFIQTIVLSNESQKQLIYIQLQKKKKKLITRHQVIEKLIAKYQ
;
A
#
# COMPACT_ATOMS: atom_id res chain seq x y z
N MET A 1 0.16 -9.70 5.72
CA MET A 1 -0.48 -9.57 4.39
C MET A 1 -0.67 -8.11 3.99
N LEU A 2 -1.36 -7.25 4.76
CA LEU A 2 -1.52 -5.82 4.41
C LEU A 2 -0.18 -5.09 4.35
N GLN A 3 0.70 -5.26 5.34
CA GLN A 3 2.04 -4.66 5.33
C GLN A 3 2.91 -5.16 4.19
N GLU A 4 2.81 -6.45 3.88
CA GLU A 4 3.51 -7.06 2.75
C GLU A 4 2.97 -6.51 1.41
N LEU A 5 1.66 -6.39 1.26
CA LEU A 5 1.02 -5.77 0.10
C LEU A 5 1.37 -4.30 -0.02
N LYS A 6 1.34 -3.52 1.07
CA LYS A 6 1.78 -2.12 1.11
C LYS A 6 3.26 -2.01 0.72
N SER A 7 4.11 -2.89 1.24
CA SER A 7 5.55 -2.92 0.90
C SER A 7 5.78 -3.31 -0.55
N GLN A 8 5.06 -4.29 -1.09
CA GLN A 8 5.13 -4.67 -2.50
C GLN A 8 4.61 -3.54 -3.40
N LEU A 9 3.52 -2.88 -3.03
CA LEU A 9 2.94 -1.76 -3.78
C LEU A 9 3.84 -0.52 -3.71
N HIS A 10 4.44 -0.25 -2.55
CA HIS A 10 5.44 0.80 -2.36
C HIS A 10 6.72 0.49 -3.14
N TYR A 11 7.25 -0.73 -3.08
CA TYR A 11 8.40 -1.18 -3.88
C TYR A 11 8.13 -1.01 -5.37
N LEU A 12 6.95 -1.43 -5.85
CA LEU A 12 6.53 -1.22 -7.23
C LEU A 12 6.41 0.27 -7.58
N SER A 13 5.97 1.12 -6.64
CA SER A 13 5.85 2.58 -6.82
C SER A 13 7.22 3.27 -6.82
N GLU A 14 8.10 2.99 -5.86
CA GLU A 14 9.42 3.58 -5.72
C GLU A 14 10.36 3.11 -6.83
N ASN A 15 10.32 1.84 -7.22
CA ASN A 15 11.02 1.40 -8.43
C ASN A 15 10.48 2.14 -9.65
N ASN A 16 9.17 2.35 -9.76
CA ASN A 16 8.62 3.14 -10.85
C ASN A 16 9.13 4.60 -10.80
N LYS A 17 9.22 5.25 -9.63
CA LYS A 17 9.76 6.61 -9.48
C LYS A 17 11.26 6.71 -9.77
N LYS A 18 12.08 5.83 -9.19
CA LYS A 18 13.54 5.78 -9.44
C LYS A 18 13.82 5.51 -10.91
N ASN A 19 13.08 4.58 -11.51
CA ASN A 19 13.18 4.30 -12.94
C ASN A 19 12.73 5.52 -13.75
N GLN A 20 11.62 6.18 -13.40
CA GLN A 20 11.19 7.44 -14.04
C GLN A 20 12.25 8.54 -13.98
N GLN A 21 12.94 8.72 -12.85
CA GLN A 21 13.97 9.75 -12.70
C GLN A 21 15.22 9.42 -13.51
N CYS A 22 15.75 8.20 -13.39
CA CYS A 22 16.88 7.73 -14.21
C CYS A 22 16.59 7.89 -15.71
N ILE A 23 15.34 7.70 -16.11
CA ILE A 23 14.90 7.81 -17.51
C ILE A 23 14.72 9.26 -17.95
N LYS A 24 14.28 10.17 -17.08
CA LYS A 24 14.33 11.61 -17.35
C LYS A 24 15.76 12.06 -17.61
N ASP A 25 16.70 11.58 -16.79
CA ASP A 25 18.11 11.92 -16.93
C ASP A 25 18.70 11.36 -18.23
N LEU A 26 18.36 10.11 -18.58
CA LEU A 26 18.74 9.50 -19.86
C LEU A 26 18.08 10.20 -21.07
N PHE A 27 16.85 10.67 -20.93
CA PHE A 27 16.16 11.44 -21.98
C PHE A 27 16.78 12.82 -22.17
N ILE A 28 17.17 13.50 -21.09
CA ILE A 28 17.92 14.76 -21.14
C ILE A 28 19.25 14.55 -21.88
N GLN A 29 20.02 13.53 -21.49
CA GLN A 29 21.27 13.17 -22.18
C GLN A 29 21.04 12.85 -23.67
N PHE A 30 19.93 12.18 -24.00
CA PHE A 30 19.57 11.91 -25.39
C PHE A 30 19.21 13.18 -26.17
N GLN A 31 18.47 14.12 -25.57
CA GLN A 31 18.17 15.42 -26.18
C GLN A 31 19.45 16.23 -26.40
N GLU A 32 20.37 16.23 -25.43
CA GLU A 32 21.68 16.88 -25.57
C GLU A 32 22.49 16.27 -26.72
N ILE A 33 22.51 14.94 -26.85
CA ILE A 33 23.15 14.25 -27.98
C ILE A 33 22.50 14.66 -29.31
N GLN A 34 21.16 14.76 -29.37
CA GLN A 34 20.45 15.22 -30.57
C GLN A 34 20.80 16.65 -30.96
N VAL A 35 20.78 17.57 -30.00
CA VAL A 35 21.13 18.98 -30.21
C VAL A 35 22.57 19.09 -30.70
N ASN A 36 23.50 18.40 -30.04
CA ASN A 36 24.91 18.36 -30.43
C ASN A 36 25.12 17.75 -31.81
N TYR A 37 24.33 16.75 -32.21
CA TYR A 37 24.41 16.13 -33.54
C TYR A 37 23.84 17.05 -34.63
N ARG A 38 22.72 17.74 -34.36
CA ARG A 38 22.16 18.74 -35.29
C ARG A 38 23.10 19.92 -35.51
N ASN A 39 23.77 20.38 -34.45
CA ASN A 39 24.72 21.48 -34.54
C ASN A 39 26.01 21.09 -35.29
N LYS A 40 26.37 19.80 -35.34
CA LYS A 40 27.59 19.30 -36.00
C LYS A 40 27.41 18.84 -37.44
N ASN A 41 26.18 18.50 -37.86
CA ASN A 41 25.92 18.01 -39.21
C ASN A 41 25.06 19.03 -39.97
N SER A 42 25.74 19.81 -40.82
CA SER A 42 25.13 20.56 -41.91
C SER A 42 24.41 19.61 -42.90
N ILE A 43 23.59 20.22 -43.75
CA ILE A 43 22.33 19.72 -44.34
C ILE A 43 22.41 18.43 -45.19
N ASP A 44 23.59 17.89 -45.52
CA ASP A 44 23.72 16.86 -46.56
C ASP A 44 24.08 15.43 -46.11
N LYS A 45 24.08 15.12 -44.80
CA LYS A 45 24.35 13.74 -44.35
C LYS A 45 23.07 12.96 -44.01
N PRO A 46 22.95 11.68 -44.44
CA PRO A 46 21.79 10.86 -44.14
C PRO A 46 21.63 10.72 -42.61
N LYS A 47 20.39 10.87 -42.12
CA LYS A 47 20.04 10.78 -40.70
C LYS A 47 20.49 9.42 -40.15
N GLN A 48 21.66 9.38 -39.50
CA GLN A 48 22.14 8.16 -38.84
C GLN A 48 21.25 7.86 -37.64
N ASP A 49 21.01 6.56 -37.44
CA ASP A 49 20.22 6.04 -36.33
C ASP A 49 20.91 6.31 -34.99
N LEU A 50 20.47 7.35 -34.27
CA LEU A 50 21.06 7.77 -33.00
C LEU A 50 21.10 6.66 -31.93
N PHE A 51 20.28 5.61 -32.09
CA PHE A 51 20.24 4.47 -31.16
C PHE A 51 21.42 3.52 -31.32
N TYR A 52 22.22 3.57 -32.39
CA TYR A 52 23.39 2.69 -32.53
C TYR A 52 24.46 2.97 -31.45
N LYS A 53 24.51 4.21 -30.94
CA LYS A 53 25.48 4.65 -29.91
C LYS A 53 25.02 4.40 -28.48
N VAL A 54 23.75 4.08 -28.28
CA VAL A 54 23.19 3.86 -26.94
C VAL A 54 23.31 2.38 -26.60
N ARG A 55 23.81 2.08 -25.39
CA ARG A 55 23.96 0.71 -24.93
C ARG A 55 22.59 -0.01 -24.90
N PRO A 56 22.50 -1.29 -25.31
CA PRO A 56 21.26 -2.07 -25.35
C PRO A 56 20.40 -1.93 -24.11
N GLU A 57 21.04 -1.99 -22.95
CA GLU A 57 20.43 -2.01 -21.63
C GLU A 57 19.71 -0.69 -21.34
N VAL A 58 20.32 0.42 -21.77
CA VAL A 58 19.79 1.78 -21.62
C VAL A 58 18.57 1.98 -22.53
N ILE A 59 18.60 1.50 -23.77
CA ILE A 59 17.46 1.55 -24.69
C ILE A 59 16.29 0.72 -24.17
N ASN A 60 16.58 -0.49 -23.66
CA ASN A 60 15.57 -1.36 -23.07
C ASN A 60 14.90 -0.67 -21.87
N GLN A 61 15.68 -0.05 -20.98
CA GLN A 61 15.14 0.72 -19.86
C GLN A 61 14.30 1.91 -20.33
N ILE A 62 14.75 2.68 -21.33
CA ILE A 62 14.00 3.81 -21.88
C ILE A 62 12.66 3.35 -22.49
N LEU A 63 12.65 2.27 -23.27
CA LEU A 63 11.44 1.79 -23.98
C LEU A 63 10.42 1.11 -23.06
N ILE A 64 10.84 0.57 -21.92
CA ILE A 64 9.94 0.03 -20.88
C ILE A 64 9.09 1.14 -20.23
N PHE A 65 9.57 2.39 -20.24
CA PHE A 65 8.99 3.49 -19.46
C PHE A 65 8.54 4.69 -20.28
N LEU A 66 8.97 4.84 -21.53
CA LEU A 66 8.31 5.76 -22.45
C LEU A 66 6.82 5.37 -22.51
N ASP A 67 5.96 6.34 -22.20
CA ASP A 67 4.55 6.26 -22.56
C ASP A 67 4.44 5.74 -24.00
N PHE A 68 3.62 4.72 -24.19
CA PHE A 68 3.33 4.10 -25.47
C PHE A 68 3.06 5.12 -26.60
N ILE A 69 2.41 6.25 -26.29
CA ILE A 69 2.20 7.38 -27.21
C ILE A 69 3.53 7.98 -27.66
N THR A 70 4.50 8.06 -26.76
CA THR A 70 5.85 8.55 -27.05
C THR A 70 6.63 7.54 -27.89
N VAL A 71 6.50 6.24 -27.61
CA VAL A 71 7.12 5.16 -28.43
C VAL A 71 6.56 5.17 -29.86
N GLN A 72 5.25 5.40 -30.04
CA GLN A 72 4.66 5.54 -31.38
C GLN A 72 5.14 6.77 -32.15
N LYS A 73 5.45 7.88 -31.46
CA LYS A 73 5.99 9.10 -32.06
C LYS A 73 7.44 8.93 -32.53
N PHE A 74 8.21 8.05 -31.89
CA PHE A 74 9.43 7.54 -32.48
C PHE A 74 9.02 6.68 -33.67
N ARG A 75 9.17 7.19 -34.91
CA ARG A 75 9.19 6.31 -36.08
C ARG A 75 10.16 5.17 -35.71
N LEU A 76 9.68 3.93 -35.75
CA LEU A 76 10.49 2.74 -35.49
C LEU A 76 11.48 2.59 -36.65
N VAL A 77 12.50 3.45 -36.70
CA VAL A 77 13.43 3.53 -37.84
C VAL A 77 14.50 2.45 -37.72
N SER A 78 14.68 1.85 -36.54
CA SER A 78 15.71 0.84 -36.30
C SER A 78 15.13 -0.57 -36.18
N LYS A 79 15.84 -1.55 -36.75
CA LYS A 79 15.59 -2.99 -36.54
C LYS A 79 15.53 -3.34 -35.05
N ARG A 80 16.28 -2.61 -34.22
CA ARG A 80 16.38 -2.81 -32.78
C ARG A 80 15.11 -2.35 -32.05
N THR A 81 14.56 -1.20 -32.40
CA THR A 81 13.29 -0.72 -31.84
C THR A 81 12.15 -1.65 -32.24
N ASN A 82 12.16 -2.14 -33.49
CA ASN A 82 11.23 -3.21 -33.91
C ASN A 82 11.37 -4.46 -33.05
N TYR A 83 12.60 -4.95 -32.80
CA TYR A 83 12.79 -6.13 -31.96
C TYR A 83 12.23 -5.93 -30.53
N ILE A 84 12.49 -4.77 -29.93
CA ILE A 84 12.02 -4.47 -28.57
C ILE A 84 10.48 -4.40 -28.53
N VAL A 85 9.87 -3.74 -29.50
CA VAL A 85 8.40 -3.61 -29.60
C VAL A 85 7.73 -4.96 -29.89
N LEU A 86 8.31 -5.77 -30.79
CA LEU A 86 7.72 -7.03 -31.24
C LEU A 86 7.95 -8.19 -30.26
N HIS A 87 9.07 -8.21 -29.53
CA HIS A 87 9.46 -9.36 -28.71
C HIS A 87 9.54 -9.07 -27.21
N LEU A 88 10.13 -7.96 -26.79
CA LEU A 88 10.35 -7.71 -25.35
C LEU A 88 9.12 -7.10 -24.67
N LEU A 89 8.47 -6.15 -25.34
CA LEU A 89 7.29 -5.47 -24.80
C LEU A 89 6.18 -6.46 -24.41
N PRO A 90 5.77 -7.42 -25.27
CA PRO A 90 4.77 -8.42 -24.91
C PRO A 90 5.09 -9.20 -23.64
N ILE A 91 6.35 -9.66 -23.51
CA ILE A 91 6.81 -10.45 -22.36
C ILE A 91 6.71 -9.62 -21.08
N ILE A 92 7.13 -8.35 -21.11
CA ILE A 92 7.08 -7.47 -19.94
C ILE A 92 5.64 -7.21 -19.51
N PHE A 93 4.73 -6.97 -20.47
CA PHE A 93 3.32 -6.78 -20.16
C PHE A 93 2.67 -8.05 -19.63
N GLN A 94 2.97 -9.22 -20.19
CA GLN A 94 2.49 -10.50 -19.68
C GLN A 94 2.95 -10.75 -18.24
N ASN A 95 4.22 -10.50 -17.94
CA ASN A 95 4.76 -10.62 -16.58
C ASN A 95 4.05 -9.68 -15.59
N GLN A 96 3.79 -8.43 -16.00
CA GLN A 96 3.05 -7.47 -15.16
C GLN A 96 1.58 -7.89 -14.95
N LEU A 97 0.91 -8.39 -15.99
CA LEU A 97 -0.45 -8.91 -15.89
C LEU A 97 -0.51 -10.11 -14.95
N TYR A 98 0.45 -11.04 -15.07
CA TYR A 98 0.55 -12.22 -14.20
C TYR A 98 0.74 -11.82 -12.74
N GLN A 99 1.65 -10.89 -12.43
CA GLN A 99 1.84 -10.39 -11.07
C GLN A 99 0.56 -9.76 -10.50
N ILE A 100 -0.15 -8.96 -11.30
CA ILE A 100 -1.41 -8.35 -10.86
C ILE A 100 -2.47 -9.42 -10.60
N GLN A 101 -2.57 -10.44 -11.46
CA GLN A 101 -3.54 -11.51 -11.31
C GLN A 101 -3.30 -12.34 -10.04
N ASN A 102 -2.04 -12.62 -9.71
CA ASN A 102 -1.70 -13.29 -8.45
C ASN A 102 -2.12 -12.45 -7.22
N ILE A 103 -1.86 -11.14 -7.25
CA ILE A 103 -2.28 -10.24 -6.16
C ILE A 103 -3.82 -10.15 -6.09
N GLU A 104 -4.50 -10.11 -7.24
CA GLU A 104 -5.96 -10.08 -7.28
C GLU A 104 -6.60 -11.32 -6.70
N ASN A 105 -6.08 -12.51 -6.98
CA ASN A 105 -6.60 -13.76 -6.44
C ASN A 105 -6.56 -13.72 -4.90
N SER A 106 -5.43 -13.28 -4.32
CA SER A 106 -5.28 -13.14 -2.87
C SER A 106 -6.23 -12.10 -2.25
N ILE A 107 -6.68 -11.11 -3.02
CA ILE A 107 -7.57 -10.04 -2.52
C ILE A 107 -9.03 -10.32 -2.85
N GLN A 108 -9.35 -11.04 -3.94
CA GLN A 108 -10.72 -11.44 -4.26
C GLN A 108 -11.30 -12.35 -3.19
N GLU A 109 -10.50 -13.29 -2.68
CA GLU A 109 -10.88 -14.13 -1.53
C GLU A 109 -11.28 -13.26 -0.31
N TYR A 110 -10.62 -12.11 -0.14
CA TYR A 110 -10.92 -11.18 0.93
C TYR A 110 -12.17 -10.32 0.66
N VAL A 111 -12.33 -9.81 -0.56
CA VAL A 111 -13.40 -8.87 -0.93
C VAL A 111 -14.74 -9.56 -1.15
N GLN A 112 -14.77 -10.80 -1.64
CA GLN A 112 -16.01 -11.58 -1.75
C GLN A 112 -16.72 -11.73 -0.40
N ASN A 113 -15.96 -11.69 0.70
CA ASN A 113 -16.48 -11.76 2.05
C ASN A 113 -16.87 -10.37 2.63
N ASN A 114 -16.52 -9.26 1.97
CA ASN A 114 -16.71 -7.89 2.51
C ASN A 114 -16.91 -6.84 1.37
N PRO A 115 -18.12 -6.67 0.83
CA PRO A 115 -18.39 -5.71 -0.25
C PRO A 115 -18.67 -4.29 0.30
N ASN A 116 -17.80 -3.33 -0.01
CA ASN A 116 -17.88 -1.96 0.50
C ASN A 116 -17.43 -0.94 -0.57
N SER A 117 -17.94 0.29 -0.50
CA SER A 117 -17.89 1.33 -1.55
C SER A 117 -16.74 2.34 -1.38
N PRO A 118 -16.38 3.13 -2.41
CA PRO A 118 -15.34 4.17 -2.32
C PRO A 118 -15.63 5.27 -1.29
N GLN A 119 -16.89 5.53 -0.95
CA GLN A 119 -17.27 6.51 0.08
C GLN A 119 -16.83 6.06 1.49
N GLN A 120 -16.59 4.76 1.69
CA GLN A 120 -16.13 4.23 2.97
C GLN A 120 -14.71 4.65 3.34
N GLU A 121 -13.84 5.01 2.38
CA GLU A 121 -12.47 5.45 2.71
C GLU A 121 -12.46 6.67 3.62
N GLU A 122 -13.22 7.68 3.23
CA GLU A 122 -13.26 8.95 3.96
C GLU A 122 -13.96 8.78 5.30
N ILE A 123 -15.04 7.99 5.33
CA ILE A 123 -15.75 7.64 6.57
C ILE A 123 -14.82 6.91 7.55
N VAL A 124 -14.03 5.95 7.05
CA VAL A 124 -13.10 5.17 7.87
C VAL A 124 -11.97 6.04 8.40
N LYS A 125 -11.40 6.90 7.56
CA LYS A 125 -10.34 7.81 7.99
C LYS A 125 -10.85 8.77 9.07
N GLN A 126 -12.03 9.35 8.88
CA GLN A 126 -12.66 10.22 9.88
C GLN A 126 -12.98 9.44 11.18
N ALA A 127 -13.42 8.19 11.09
CA ALA A 127 -13.66 7.35 12.25
C ALA A 127 -12.37 7.06 13.03
N ILE A 128 -11.26 6.72 12.35
CA ILE A 128 -9.96 6.55 12.99
C ILE A 128 -9.54 7.84 13.69
N ASP A 129 -9.53 8.97 12.98
CA ASP A 129 -9.10 10.25 13.53
C ASP A 129 -9.93 10.64 14.75
N LYS A 130 -11.25 10.41 14.71
CA LYS A 130 -12.15 10.62 15.85
C LYS A 130 -11.77 9.72 17.03
N SER A 131 -11.60 8.41 16.81
CA SER A 131 -11.28 7.46 17.87
C SER A 131 -9.90 7.72 18.51
N VAL A 132 -8.91 8.11 17.71
CA VAL A 132 -7.58 8.51 18.19
C VAL A 132 -7.70 9.76 19.07
N ASN A 133 -8.50 10.75 18.66
CA ASN A 133 -8.72 11.95 19.43
C ASN A 133 -9.45 11.67 20.76
N GLU A 134 -10.42 10.77 20.76
CA GLU A 134 -11.13 10.34 21.98
C GLU A 134 -10.18 9.64 22.98
N VAL A 135 -9.27 8.80 22.49
CA VAL A 135 -8.24 8.17 23.31
C VAL A 135 -7.23 9.18 23.85
N LYS A 136 -6.85 10.18 23.06
CA LYS A 136 -5.98 11.28 23.52
C LYS A 136 -6.58 12.10 24.66
N GLN A 137 -7.91 12.12 24.77
CA GLN A 137 -8.60 12.80 25.86
C GLN A 137 -8.66 12.00 27.16
N ILE A 138 -8.25 10.73 27.16
CA ILE A 138 -8.15 9.92 28.38
C ILE A 138 -7.05 10.51 29.26
N LYS A 139 -7.42 10.96 30.47
CA LYS A 139 -6.45 11.51 31.42
C LYS A 139 -5.73 10.38 32.13
N MET A 140 -4.50 10.64 32.55
CA MET A 140 -3.72 9.72 33.38
C MET A 140 -4.43 9.33 34.67
N GLN A 141 -5.23 10.25 35.23
CA GLN A 141 -6.01 10.00 36.44
C GLN A 141 -7.08 8.92 36.21
N ASP A 142 -7.76 8.96 35.06
CA ASP A 142 -8.81 8.00 34.73
C ASP A 142 -8.21 6.59 34.54
N ILE A 143 -7.02 6.52 33.95
CA ILE A 143 -6.24 5.26 33.83
C ILE A 143 -5.77 4.75 35.20
N ALA A 144 -5.41 5.65 36.12
CA ALA A 144 -4.99 5.28 37.47
C ALA A 144 -6.11 4.56 38.24
N ILE A 145 -7.38 4.94 38.02
CA ILE A 145 -8.53 4.25 38.62
C ILE A 145 -8.58 2.79 38.16
N LEU A 146 -8.44 2.55 36.85
CA LEU A 146 -8.44 1.20 36.28
C LEU A 146 -7.29 0.35 36.84
N LYS A 147 -6.12 0.93 37.06
CA LYS A 147 -4.97 0.25 37.68
C LYS A 147 -5.29 -0.28 39.08
N THR A 148 -6.11 0.42 39.87
CA THR A 148 -6.40 0.05 41.26
C THR A 148 -7.36 -1.13 41.41
N LEU A 149 -8.03 -1.54 40.33
CA LEU A 149 -8.95 -2.67 40.35
C LEU A 149 -8.19 -3.97 40.61
N HIS A 150 -8.46 -4.61 41.75
CA HIS A 150 -7.92 -5.94 42.05
C HIS A 150 -8.57 -7.02 41.17
N ASN A 151 -9.91 -6.94 41.02
CA ASN A 151 -10.74 -7.81 40.20
C ASN A 151 -11.58 -6.95 39.24
N PRO A 152 -11.10 -6.64 38.03
CA PRO A 152 -11.86 -5.86 37.07
C PRO A 152 -13.05 -6.68 36.54
N PRO A 153 -14.10 -6.02 36.04
CA PRO A 153 -15.11 -6.69 35.23
C PRO A 153 -14.46 -7.39 34.03
N MET A 154 -14.90 -8.60 33.71
CA MET A 154 -14.31 -9.44 32.65
C MET A 154 -14.23 -8.72 31.29
N ILE A 155 -15.22 -7.89 30.98
CA ILE A 155 -15.25 -7.11 29.73
C ILE A 155 -14.12 -6.07 29.68
N VAL A 156 -13.83 -5.42 30.81
CA VAL A 156 -12.72 -4.44 30.94
C VAL A 156 -11.39 -5.18 30.79
N GLU A 157 -11.22 -6.30 31.49
CA GLU A 157 -10.01 -7.12 31.36
C GLU A 157 -9.76 -7.51 29.90
N THR A 158 -10.79 -7.99 29.21
CA THR A 158 -10.71 -8.44 27.81
C THR A 158 -10.24 -7.30 26.89
N ILE A 159 -10.76 -6.08 27.07
CA ILE A 159 -10.34 -4.90 26.30
C ILE A 159 -8.86 -4.58 26.52
N PHE A 160 -8.38 -4.65 27.76
CA PHE A 160 -6.97 -4.39 28.04
C PHE A 160 -6.05 -5.51 27.55
N GLN A 161 -6.54 -6.76 27.50
CA GLN A 161 -5.82 -7.84 26.83
C GLN A 161 -5.71 -7.58 25.32
N TYR A 162 -6.75 -7.07 24.67
CA TYR A 162 -6.65 -6.62 23.28
C TYR A 162 -5.69 -5.45 23.10
N LEU A 163 -5.66 -4.50 24.04
CA LEU A 163 -4.70 -3.40 24.02
C LEU A 163 -3.25 -3.90 24.14
N MET A 164 -2.99 -4.95 24.94
CA MET A 164 -1.67 -5.59 24.99
C MET A 164 -1.26 -6.19 23.65
N ILE A 165 -2.18 -6.87 22.95
CA ILE A 165 -1.94 -7.42 21.62
C ILE A 165 -1.59 -6.30 20.64
N LEU A 166 -2.33 -5.19 20.71
CA LEU A 166 -2.12 -4.00 19.88
C LEU A 166 -0.71 -3.42 20.05
N PHE A 167 -0.19 -3.36 21.29
CA PHE A 167 1.16 -2.87 21.58
C PHE A 167 2.26 -3.92 21.46
N ASP A 168 1.94 -5.11 20.95
CA ASP A 168 2.88 -6.24 20.86
C ASP A 168 3.53 -6.59 22.20
N PHE A 169 2.76 -6.45 23.30
CA PHE A 169 3.26 -6.67 24.65
C PHE A 169 3.00 -8.12 25.07
N ASN A 170 4.07 -8.93 25.14
CA ASN A 170 4.07 -10.32 25.62
C ASN A 170 3.05 -11.24 24.90
N GLN A 171 3.26 -11.50 23.60
CA GLN A 171 2.38 -12.39 22.83
C GLN A 171 2.32 -13.85 23.34
N GLU A 172 3.29 -14.31 24.13
CA GLU A 172 3.50 -15.74 24.40
C GLU A 172 3.21 -16.18 25.85
N SER A 173 2.92 -15.29 26.79
CA SER A 173 2.71 -15.68 28.19
C SER A 173 1.45 -15.05 28.82
N GLN A 174 0.46 -15.90 29.06
CA GLN A 174 -0.71 -15.75 29.93
C GLN A 174 -1.45 -14.40 29.86
N LYS A 175 -2.57 -14.41 29.11
CA LYS A 175 -3.62 -13.38 29.17
C LYS A 175 -4.19 -13.32 30.59
N SER A 176 -3.65 -12.42 31.40
CA SER A 176 -4.09 -12.21 32.78
C SER A 176 -4.14 -10.72 33.09
N TRP A 177 -5.11 -10.32 33.91
CA TRP A 177 -5.23 -8.96 34.38
C TRP A 177 -3.94 -8.40 34.99
N ALA A 178 -3.17 -9.22 35.71
CA ALA A 178 -1.89 -8.80 36.29
C ALA A 178 -0.89 -8.30 35.22
N GLN A 179 -0.89 -8.89 34.02
CA GLN A 179 -0.06 -8.42 32.91
C GLN A 179 -0.62 -7.13 32.28
N SER A 180 -1.94 -7.03 32.15
CA SER A 180 -2.60 -5.79 31.72
C SER A 180 -2.30 -4.64 32.68
N GLN A 181 -2.32 -4.88 33.99
CA GLN A 181 -1.92 -3.89 35.00
C GLN A 181 -0.47 -3.47 34.84
N LYS A 182 0.47 -4.40 34.58
CA LYS A 182 1.88 -4.06 34.31
C LYS A 182 2.01 -3.15 33.10
N LEU A 183 1.27 -3.42 32.03
CA LEU A 183 1.23 -2.55 30.85
C LEU A 183 0.73 -1.14 31.23
N ILE A 184 -0.40 -1.04 31.94
CA ILE A 184 -0.98 0.24 32.38
C ILE A 184 -0.02 1.01 33.28
N GLN A 185 0.74 0.30 34.12
CA GLN A 185 1.73 0.87 35.04
C GLN A 185 3.00 1.36 34.36
N HIS A 186 3.23 0.98 33.12
CA HIS A 186 4.42 1.38 32.39
C HIS A 186 4.43 2.91 32.21
N GLN A 187 5.56 3.56 32.51
CA GLN A 187 5.67 5.04 32.47
C GLN A 187 5.29 5.63 31.11
N GLN A 188 5.57 4.89 30.04
CA GLN A 188 5.27 5.28 28.66
C GLN A 188 3.89 4.81 28.16
N PHE A 189 3.04 4.20 29.01
CA PHE A 189 1.76 3.64 28.57
C PHE A 189 0.90 4.68 27.85
N HIS A 190 0.68 5.83 28.47
CA HIS A 190 -0.12 6.91 27.89
C HIS A 190 0.49 7.44 26.59
N GLN A 191 1.81 7.67 26.56
CA GLN A 191 2.49 8.10 25.35
C GLN A 191 2.34 7.10 24.21
N LYS A 192 2.43 5.79 24.50
CA LYS A 192 2.22 4.72 23.52
C LYS A 192 0.77 4.68 23.04
N LEU A 193 -0.18 4.87 23.95
CA LEU A 193 -1.61 4.90 23.64
C LEU A 193 -1.99 6.10 22.75
N THR A 194 -1.43 7.28 22.99
CA THR A 194 -1.75 8.48 22.22
C THR A 194 -1.00 8.60 20.90
N ASN A 195 0.15 7.95 20.76
CA ASN A 195 1.04 8.04 19.59
C ASN A 195 1.20 6.70 18.87
N ILE A 196 0.21 5.82 19.00
CA ILE A 196 0.23 4.54 18.34
C ILE A 196 0.19 4.70 16.82
N ASP A 197 1.13 4.03 16.15
CA ASP A 197 1.14 3.89 14.71
C ASP A 197 0.26 2.69 14.30
N TYR A 198 -1.01 2.95 14.02
CA TYR A 198 -1.95 1.91 13.62
C TYR A 198 -1.62 1.29 12.24
N GLU A 199 -0.80 1.94 11.42
CA GLU A 199 -0.35 1.39 10.14
C GLU A 199 0.74 0.32 10.31
N SER A 200 1.45 0.37 11.44
CA SER A 200 2.50 -0.60 11.81
C SER A 200 1.95 -1.92 12.38
N ILE A 201 0.63 -2.03 12.58
CA ILE A 201 0.01 -3.22 13.16
C ILE A 201 0.03 -4.38 12.15
N SER A 202 0.53 -5.54 12.60
CA SER A 202 0.63 -6.74 11.78
C SER A 202 -0.73 -7.41 11.56
N ASP A 203 -0.88 -8.14 10.45
CA ASP A 203 -2.09 -8.93 10.18
C ASP A 203 -2.36 -9.99 11.26
N ARG A 204 -1.31 -10.52 11.91
CA ARG A 204 -1.46 -11.46 13.03
C ARG A 204 -2.16 -10.79 14.20
N GLN A 205 -1.72 -9.59 14.58
CA GLN A 205 -2.37 -8.82 15.66
C GLN A 205 -3.81 -8.50 15.28
N LEU A 206 -4.05 -8.01 14.06
CA LEU A 206 -5.40 -7.71 13.57
C LEU A 206 -6.32 -8.93 13.59
N HIS A 207 -5.80 -10.12 13.27
CA HIS A 207 -6.57 -11.37 13.36
C HIS A 207 -6.93 -11.71 14.81
N LEU A 208 -5.99 -11.58 15.74
CA LEU A 208 -6.24 -11.83 17.17
C LEU A 208 -7.23 -10.81 17.78
N LEU A 209 -7.36 -9.63 17.18
CA LEU A 209 -8.28 -8.57 17.59
C LEU A 209 -9.68 -8.73 16.98
N GLN A 210 -9.90 -9.60 15.99
CA GLN A 210 -11.21 -9.76 15.33
C GLN A 210 -12.39 -10.00 16.28
N PRO A 211 -12.27 -10.81 17.36
CA PRO A 211 -13.41 -11.06 18.25
C PRO A 211 -13.87 -9.82 19.02
N ILE A 212 -13.14 -8.69 18.98
CA ILE A 212 -13.63 -7.42 19.56
C ILE A 212 -14.94 -6.96 18.93
N LYS A 213 -15.25 -7.40 17.71
CA LYS A 213 -16.51 -7.09 17.02
C LYS A 213 -17.72 -7.72 17.69
N ASP A 214 -17.53 -8.81 18.43
CA ASP A 214 -18.60 -9.53 19.12
C ASP A 214 -18.95 -8.89 20.47
N ILE A 215 -18.11 -7.96 20.95
CA ILE A 215 -18.36 -7.21 22.18
C ILE A 215 -19.36 -6.08 21.90
N ILE A 216 -20.45 -6.05 22.69
CA ILE A 216 -21.48 -5.00 22.64
C ILE A 216 -20.94 -3.74 23.33
N GLY A 217 -20.78 -2.66 22.57
CA GLY A 217 -20.16 -1.42 23.06
C GLY A 217 -20.90 -0.78 24.23
N GLU A 218 -22.23 -0.88 24.26
CA GLU A 218 -23.06 -0.38 25.36
C GLU A 218 -22.70 -1.03 26.70
N GLN A 219 -22.47 -2.36 26.71
CA GLN A 219 -22.07 -3.08 27.91
C GLN A 219 -20.72 -2.61 28.45
N VAL A 220 -19.79 -2.26 27.56
CA VAL A 220 -18.50 -1.70 27.94
C VAL A 220 -18.70 -0.32 28.57
N ARG A 221 -19.51 0.52 27.93
CA ARG A 221 -19.78 1.90 28.35
C ARG A 221 -20.45 1.97 29.71
N ASP A 222 -21.41 1.09 29.97
CA ASP A 222 -22.13 1.01 31.24
C ASP A 222 -21.21 0.61 32.40
N VAL A 223 -20.12 -0.11 32.10
CA VAL A 223 -19.12 -0.54 33.08
C VAL A 223 -18.03 0.50 33.30
N SER A 224 -17.47 1.06 32.22
CA SER A 224 -16.44 2.10 32.29
C SER A 224 -16.38 2.91 31.00
N ILE A 225 -16.49 4.23 31.14
CA ILE A 225 -16.38 5.18 30.03
C ILE A 225 -14.98 5.15 29.42
N GLU A 226 -13.95 4.98 30.25
CA GLU A 226 -12.54 4.90 29.83
C GLU A 226 -12.28 3.61 29.05
N ALA A 227 -12.75 2.47 29.56
CA ALA A 227 -12.64 1.20 28.86
C ALA A 227 -13.38 1.24 27.53
N PHE A 228 -14.53 1.93 27.47
CA PHE A 228 -15.29 2.12 26.24
C PHE A 228 -14.53 2.91 25.19
N LYS A 229 -13.86 4.01 25.55
CA LYS A 229 -13.02 4.77 24.63
C LYS A 229 -11.88 3.92 24.05
N ILE A 230 -11.24 3.09 24.90
CA ILE A 230 -10.19 2.17 24.46
C ILE A 230 -10.77 1.09 23.53
N TYR A 231 -11.93 0.53 23.87
CA TYR A 231 -12.66 -0.42 23.03
C TYR A 231 -12.98 0.17 21.65
N GLN A 232 -13.59 1.36 21.59
CA GLN A 232 -13.96 2.02 20.34
C GLN A 232 -12.73 2.25 19.46
N PHE A 233 -11.61 2.61 20.08
CA PHE A 233 -10.35 2.79 19.37
C PHE A 233 -9.83 1.48 18.74
N ILE A 234 -9.76 0.40 19.52
CA ILE A 234 -9.29 -0.91 19.00
C ILE A 234 -10.25 -1.41 17.91
N GLN A 235 -11.56 -1.31 18.12
CA GLN A 235 -12.57 -1.71 17.15
C GLN A 235 -12.44 -0.91 15.85
N THR A 236 -12.22 0.41 15.95
CA THR A 236 -12.03 1.29 14.78
C THR A 236 -10.78 0.89 14.00
N ILE A 237 -9.68 0.55 14.68
CA ILE A 237 -8.48 0.02 14.02
C ILE A 237 -8.81 -1.25 13.23
N VAL A 238 -9.50 -2.21 13.85
CA VAL A 238 -9.87 -3.48 13.19
C VAL A 238 -10.72 -3.21 11.96
N LEU A 239 -11.77 -2.39 12.07
CA LEU A 239 -12.66 -2.05 10.94
C LEU A 239 -11.94 -1.25 9.84
N SER A 240 -10.99 -0.39 10.23
CA SER A 240 -10.26 0.43 9.27
C SER A 240 -9.32 -0.38 8.38
N ASN A 241 -8.67 -1.39 8.95
CA ASN A 241 -7.79 -2.29 8.21
C ASN A 241 -8.58 -3.05 7.13
N GLU A 242 -9.82 -3.43 7.43
CA GLU A 242 -10.69 -4.11 6.47
C GLU A 242 -11.05 -3.22 5.28
N SER A 243 -11.33 -1.96 5.59
CA SER A 243 -11.60 -0.93 4.60
C SER A 243 -10.36 -0.60 3.76
N GLN A 244 -9.16 -0.56 4.36
CA GLN A 244 -7.91 -0.38 3.62
C GLN A 244 -7.64 -1.51 2.62
N LYS A 245 -7.90 -2.77 3.00
CA LYS A 245 -7.76 -3.92 2.08
C LYS A 245 -8.66 -3.78 0.84
N GLN A 246 -9.89 -3.30 1.03
CA GLN A 246 -10.83 -3.04 -0.08
C GLN A 246 -10.36 -1.91 -1.00
N LEU A 247 -9.77 -0.85 -0.46
CA LEU A 247 -9.25 0.24 -1.28
C LEU A 247 -8.07 -0.20 -2.13
N ILE A 248 -7.16 -1.00 -1.56
CA ILE A 248 -6.07 -1.62 -2.31
C ILE A 248 -6.63 -2.46 -3.46
N TYR A 249 -7.71 -3.23 -3.22
CA TYR A 249 -8.39 -3.97 -4.28
C TYR A 249 -8.89 -3.07 -5.42
N ILE A 250 -9.62 -1.99 -5.07
CA ILE A 250 -10.17 -1.05 -6.07
C ILE A 250 -9.04 -0.41 -6.88
N GLN A 251 -7.93 -0.02 -6.24
CA GLN A 251 -6.77 0.54 -6.93
C GLN A 251 -6.11 -0.47 -7.89
N LEU A 252 -6.04 -1.75 -7.50
CA LEU A 252 -5.53 -2.81 -8.35
C LEU A 252 -6.42 -3.06 -9.57
N GLN A 253 -7.75 -3.07 -9.41
CA GLN A 253 -8.70 -3.18 -10.53
C GLN A 253 -8.50 -2.05 -11.55
N LYS A 254 -8.33 -0.81 -11.08
CA LYS A 254 -8.02 0.34 -11.95
C LYS A 254 -6.70 0.15 -12.70
N LYS A 255 -5.65 -0.33 -12.01
CA LYS A 255 -4.32 -0.58 -12.60
C LYS A 255 -4.37 -1.70 -13.65
N LYS A 256 -5.08 -2.79 -13.38
CA LYS A 256 -5.32 -3.90 -14.32
C LYS A 256 -6.00 -3.41 -15.58
N LYS A 257 -7.11 -2.67 -15.47
CA LYS A 257 -7.83 -2.12 -16.62
C LYS A 257 -6.92 -1.27 -17.52
N LYS A 258 -6.07 -0.43 -16.92
CA LYS A 258 -5.08 0.38 -17.65
C LYS A 258 -4.04 -0.47 -18.37
N LEU A 259 -3.57 -1.56 -17.75
CA LEU A 259 -2.60 -2.48 -18.36
C LEU A 259 -3.20 -3.33 -19.47
N ILE A 260 -4.42 -3.85 -19.31
CA ILE A 260 -5.15 -4.55 -20.37
C ILE A 260 -5.32 -3.64 -21.58
N THR A 261 -5.73 -2.38 -21.36
CA THR A 261 -5.87 -1.40 -22.44
C THR A 261 -4.53 -1.21 -23.17
N ARG A 262 -3.42 -1.06 -22.44
CA ARG A 262 -2.08 -0.94 -23.05
C ARG A 262 -1.68 -2.19 -23.82
N HIS A 263 -1.95 -3.37 -23.29
CA HIS A 263 -1.65 -4.65 -23.94
C HIS A 263 -2.37 -4.78 -25.28
N GLN A 264 -3.67 -4.49 -25.33
CA GLN A 264 -4.46 -4.52 -26.57
C GLN A 264 -3.91 -3.58 -27.65
N VAL A 265 -3.37 -2.41 -27.28
CA VAL A 265 -2.78 -1.49 -28.26
C VAL A 265 -1.42 -2.00 -28.77
N ILE A 266 -0.65 -2.71 -27.93
CA ILE A 266 0.58 -3.40 -28.34
C ILE A 266 0.27 -4.51 -29.33
N GLU A 267 -0.73 -5.36 -29.05
CA GLU A 267 -1.16 -6.42 -29.97
C GLU A 267 -1.55 -5.86 -31.34
N LYS A 268 -2.32 -4.77 -31.37
CA LYS A 268 -2.68 -4.07 -32.62
C LYS A 268 -1.45 -3.55 -33.38
N LEU A 269 -0.41 -3.09 -32.68
CA LEU A 269 0.83 -2.67 -33.33
C LEU A 269 1.61 -3.85 -33.88
N ILE A 270 1.73 -4.94 -33.13
CA ILE A 270 2.41 -6.15 -33.60
C ILE A 270 1.75 -6.63 -34.89
N ALA A 271 0.42 -6.70 -34.91
CA ALA A 271 -0.35 -7.06 -36.11
C ALA A 271 -0.14 -6.09 -37.29
N LYS A 272 0.21 -4.82 -37.03
CA LYS A 272 0.50 -3.82 -38.08
C LYS A 272 1.89 -3.99 -38.70
N TYR A 273 2.84 -4.52 -37.94
CA TYR A 273 4.25 -4.66 -38.33
C TYR A 273 4.65 -6.08 -38.74
N GLN A 274 3.73 -7.04 -38.59
CA GLN A 274 3.78 -8.37 -39.22
C GLN A 274 3.24 -8.29 -40.64
#